data_AF-A0A354X0E0-F1
#
_entry.id   AF-A0A354X0E0-F1
#
_cell.length_a   1.000
_cell.length_b   1.000
_cell.length_c   1.000
_cell.angle_alpha   90.00
_cell.angle_beta   90.00
_cell.angle_gamma   90.00
#
_symmetry.space_group_name_H-M   'P 1'
#
loop_
_entity.id
_entity.type
_entity.pdbx_description
1 polymer ?
#
loop_
_entity_poly.entity_id
_entity_poly.type
_entity_poly.pdbx_seq_one_letter_code
_entity_poly.pdbx_strand_id
1 'polypeptide(L)'
;MKKFFLYPIFSAVVLLAGCVFSSCDKEEPVKPDDGGESSSAYVIAATSEAEGGGTAASYLLTSDVLNTGSVTTYKNGTITESGSYWVYFQDKYLFRLVYNQGSAGLSSSYILNDKGSVVARDNTYKIKRFTSYGTYKNYLITSSTGDLAEEHKDEHGYLPKGFLFSYLDVEQETFGSNEEPVFSENYLGNGEYVTLAGILESNGKIYSAPIPMGLSQYGVKAEGGKYVKYDDLVKTKDGGTASSSYKKGELQWTQYPNEAWVAVYDDEKLTTPKLMKTDKISYACGRYRSQYYQTIWAADNGDVYVFSPSYAKTM
;
A
#
# COMPACT_ATOMS: atom_id res chain seq x y z
N MET A 1 9.11 -72.67 -10.16
CA MET A 1 10.22 -73.38 -10.83
C MET A 1 11.51 -73.06 -10.10
N LYS A 2 12.24 -74.10 -9.68
CA LYS A 2 13.46 -74.05 -8.86
C LYS A 2 14.69 -73.67 -9.71
N LYS A 3 15.68 -73.00 -9.08
CA LYS A 3 17.10 -73.42 -8.89
C LYS A 3 17.95 -72.15 -8.63
N PHE A 4 18.48 -71.92 -7.42
CA PHE A 4 19.77 -72.43 -6.87
C PHE A 4 20.98 -72.17 -7.78
N PHE A 5 21.95 -71.34 -7.36
CA PHE A 5 23.23 -71.78 -6.75
C PHE A 5 24.33 -70.68 -6.63
N LEU A 6 25.07 -70.74 -5.50
CA LEU A 6 26.52 -70.54 -5.25
C LEU A 6 27.23 -69.16 -5.37
N TYR A 7 27.71 -68.70 -4.19
CA TYR A 7 28.91 -67.86 -3.91
C TYR A 7 30.23 -68.62 -4.29
N PRO A 8 31.43 -67.99 -4.53
CA PRO A 8 32.20 -67.25 -3.49
C PRO A 8 33.22 -66.13 -3.92
N ILE A 9 33.52 -65.25 -2.94
CA ILE A 9 34.81 -64.66 -2.47
C ILE A 9 36.00 -64.46 -3.46
N PHE A 10 36.52 -63.22 -3.54
CA PHE A 10 37.97 -62.95 -3.56
C PHE A 10 38.32 -61.62 -2.87
N SER A 11 39.29 -61.66 -1.96
CA SER A 11 39.87 -60.55 -1.21
C SER A 11 40.73 -59.62 -2.07
N ALA A 12 40.69 -58.31 -1.79
CA ALA A 12 41.86 -57.46 -1.90
C ALA A 12 41.80 -56.35 -0.83
N VAL A 13 42.75 -56.41 0.10
CA VAL A 13 43.05 -55.39 1.10
C VAL A 13 43.81 -54.26 0.40
N VAL A 14 43.33 -53.03 0.53
CA VAL A 14 44.17 -51.83 0.42
C VAL A 14 43.85 -50.94 1.63
N LEU A 15 44.76 -50.94 2.60
CA LEU A 15 44.89 -49.89 3.59
C LEU A 15 45.45 -48.65 2.87
N LEU A 16 44.78 -47.51 2.97
CA LEU A 16 45.46 -46.21 3.02
C LEU A 16 44.57 -45.11 3.62
N ALA A 17 45.07 -44.56 4.73
CA ALA A 17 45.01 -43.19 5.22
C ALA A 17 43.65 -42.44 5.28
N GLY A 18 43.32 -41.99 6.49
CA GLY A 18 42.12 -41.24 6.78
C GLY A 18 42.09 -39.82 6.21
N CYS A 19 40.89 -39.41 5.83
CA CYS A 19 40.41 -38.04 5.87
C CYS A 19 38.97 -38.10 6.40
N VAL A 20 38.80 -37.69 7.65
CA VAL A 20 37.48 -37.46 8.25
C VAL A 20 37.05 -36.08 7.74
N PHE A 21 36.16 -36.02 6.75
CA PHE A 21 35.45 -34.77 6.46
C PHE A 21 34.14 -34.77 7.23
N SER A 22 34.20 -34.26 8.46
CA SER A 22 33.06 -33.76 9.23
C SER A 22 32.60 -32.47 8.53
N SER A 23 31.45 -32.47 7.86
CA SER A 23 30.13 -32.14 8.41
C SER A 23 29.99 -30.68 8.89
N CYS A 24 29.19 -29.92 8.12
CA CYS A 24 28.35 -28.80 8.55
C CYS A 24 29.02 -27.59 9.23
N ASP A 25 29.25 -26.52 8.47
CA ASP A 25 29.02 -25.18 9.01
C ASP A 25 27.50 -24.94 9.01
N LYS A 26 26.86 -25.34 10.11
CA LYS A 26 25.52 -24.85 10.45
C LYS A 26 25.74 -23.52 11.15
N GLU A 27 25.53 -22.42 10.44
CA GLU A 27 25.09 -21.20 11.12
C GLU A 27 23.78 -21.57 11.84
N GLU A 28 23.80 -21.56 13.16
CA GLU A 28 22.60 -21.83 13.93
C GLU A 28 21.60 -20.70 13.70
N PRO A 29 20.33 -21.00 13.37
CA PRO A 29 19.30 -19.98 13.34
C PRO A 29 19.18 -19.36 14.73
N VAL A 30 19.14 -18.02 14.78
CA VAL A 30 18.93 -17.27 16.03
C VAL A 30 17.63 -17.76 16.67
N LYS A 31 17.73 -18.32 17.87
CA LYS A 31 16.57 -18.70 18.68
C LYS A 31 16.06 -17.46 19.40
N PRO A 32 14.74 -17.19 19.39
CA PRO A 32 14.15 -16.32 20.39
C PRO A 32 14.35 -16.99 21.77
N ASP A 33 14.94 -16.28 22.70
CA ASP A 33 15.15 -16.73 24.08
C ASP A 33 13.79 -16.87 24.81
N ASP A 34 13.59 -18.00 25.48
CA ASP A 34 12.38 -18.30 26.26
C ASP A 34 12.66 -17.95 27.73
N GLY A 35 12.84 -16.65 28.02
CA GLY A 35 12.99 -16.21 29.40
C GLY A 35 13.66 -14.85 29.64
N GLY A 36 12.89 -13.77 29.57
CA GLY A 36 13.04 -12.65 30.49
C GLY A 36 13.97 -11.50 30.09
N GLU A 37 13.52 -10.66 29.16
CA GLU A 37 13.51 -9.19 29.17
C GLU A 37 12.82 -8.79 27.85
N SER A 38 12.09 -7.68 27.82
CA SER A 38 11.27 -7.25 26.67
C SER A 38 12.11 -7.32 25.37
N SER A 39 11.85 -8.32 24.52
CA SER A 39 12.72 -8.60 23.38
C SER A 39 12.43 -7.57 22.30
N SER A 40 13.35 -6.62 22.09
CA SER A 40 13.28 -5.73 20.93
C SER A 40 13.54 -6.53 19.66
N ALA A 41 12.48 -7.06 19.04
CA ALA A 41 12.55 -7.76 17.77
C ALA A 41 11.86 -6.94 16.68
N TYR A 42 12.39 -7.04 15.47
CA TYR A 42 11.75 -6.55 14.25
C TYR A 42 10.70 -7.54 13.77
N VAL A 43 9.60 -7.03 13.23
CA VAL A 43 8.57 -7.84 12.58
C VAL A 43 8.72 -7.72 11.07
N ILE A 44 8.84 -8.84 10.37
CA ILE A 44 9.02 -8.92 8.92
C ILE A 44 7.76 -9.54 8.30
N ALA A 45 7.04 -8.77 7.50
CA ALA A 45 5.94 -9.29 6.70
C ALA A 45 6.48 -10.00 5.45
N ALA A 46 6.17 -11.29 5.31
CA ALA A 46 6.65 -12.14 4.23
C ALA A 46 5.50 -12.92 3.58
N THR A 47 5.68 -13.28 2.31
CA THR A 47 4.75 -14.14 1.57
C THR A 47 5.54 -15.23 0.88
N SER A 48 5.15 -16.49 1.03
CA SER A 48 5.82 -17.60 0.37
C SER A 48 5.53 -17.60 -1.13
N GLU A 49 6.49 -18.04 -1.93
CA GLU A 49 6.20 -18.45 -3.29
C GLU A 49 5.43 -19.77 -3.25
N ALA A 50 4.31 -19.85 -3.97
CA ALA A 50 3.57 -21.09 -4.11
C ALA A 50 4.01 -21.81 -5.40
N GLU A 51 4.73 -22.91 -5.26
CA GLU A 51 5.04 -23.77 -6.40
C GLU A 51 3.76 -24.42 -6.95
N GLY A 52 3.65 -24.55 -8.28
CA GLY A 52 2.58 -25.31 -8.94
C GLY A 52 1.18 -24.69 -8.87
N GLY A 53 1.05 -23.40 -8.57
CA GLY A 53 -0.25 -22.70 -8.54
C GLY A 53 -1.05 -22.90 -7.24
N GLY A 54 -0.41 -23.35 -6.16
CA GLY A 54 -1.00 -23.37 -4.82
C GLY A 54 -1.25 -21.98 -4.23
N THR A 55 -1.83 -21.93 -3.03
CA THR A 55 -2.07 -20.68 -2.31
C THR A 55 -0.81 -20.24 -1.57
N ALA A 56 -0.30 -19.06 -1.86
CA ALA A 56 0.79 -18.44 -1.10
C ALA A 56 0.37 -18.19 0.36
N ALA A 57 1.21 -18.58 1.31
CA ALA A 57 1.00 -18.31 2.72
C ALA A 57 1.63 -16.96 3.10
N SER A 58 0.97 -16.23 4.00
CA SER A 58 1.47 -14.96 4.56
C SER A 58 1.97 -15.18 5.98
N TYR A 59 3.11 -14.57 6.30
CA TYR A 59 3.81 -14.73 7.57
C TYR A 59 4.19 -13.37 8.14
N LEU A 60 4.14 -13.27 9.47
CA LEU A 60 4.78 -12.21 10.25
C LEU A 60 5.91 -12.85 11.06
N LEU A 61 7.13 -12.73 10.57
CA LEU A 61 8.34 -13.29 11.19
C LEU A 61 8.95 -12.31 12.18
N THR A 62 9.68 -12.82 13.19
CA THR A 62 10.48 -11.97 14.08
C THR A 62 11.97 -12.16 13.83
N SER A 63 12.75 -11.09 14.07
CA SER A 63 14.22 -11.11 13.99
C SER A 63 14.80 -10.06 14.92
N ASP A 64 15.91 -10.33 15.58
CA ASP A 64 16.60 -9.33 16.43
C ASP A 64 17.48 -8.36 15.61
N VAL A 65 17.74 -8.69 14.34
CA VAL A 65 18.59 -7.91 13.42
C VAL A 65 17.98 -7.82 12.02
N LEU A 66 18.17 -6.71 11.32
CA LEU A 66 17.70 -6.50 9.94
C LEU A 66 18.81 -6.46 8.88
N ASN A 67 20.06 -6.23 9.28
CA ASN A 67 21.16 -5.91 8.37
C ASN A 67 22.13 -7.08 8.11
N THR A 68 21.90 -8.25 8.74
CA THR A 68 22.75 -9.45 8.60
C THR A 68 21.94 -10.71 8.87
N GLY A 69 22.46 -11.87 8.44
CA GLY A 69 21.90 -13.19 8.72
C GLY A 69 20.74 -13.61 7.81
N SER A 70 19.95 -14.58 8.28
CA SER A 70 18.76 -15.09 7.60
C SER A 70 17.62 -15.36 8.58
N VAL A 71 16.37 -15.22 8.12
CA VAL A 71 15.16 -15.54 8.88
C VAL A 71 14.45 -16.72 8.22
N THR A 72 13.91 -17.63 9.03
CA THR A 72 13.18 -18.83 8.56
C THR A 72 11.76 -18.83 9.11
N THR A 73 10.82 -19.44 8.40
CA THR A 73 9.44 -19.68 8.87
C THR A 73 9.36 -20.84 9.86
N TYR A 74 10.42 -21.65 9.99
CA TYR A 74 10.42 -22.79 10.89
C TYR A 74 10.43 -22.34 12.35
N LYS A 75 9.31 -22.56 13.05
CA LYS A 75 9.10 -22.20 14.47
C LYS A 75 9.37 -20.72 14.78
N ASN A 76 9.10 -19.83 13.83
CA ASN A 76 9.26 -18.39 13.99
C ASN A 76 8.06 -17.67 13.39
N GLY A 77 7.54 -16.70 14.12
CA GLY A 77 6.46 -15.84 13.68
C GLY A 77 5.08 -16.50 13.66
N THR A 78 4.16 -15.83 13.00
CA THR A 78 2.74 -16.19 12.95
C THR A 78 2.26 -16.20 11.50
N ILE A 79 1.48 -17.22 11.12
CA ILE A 79 0.77 -17.25 9.83
C ILE A 79 -0.42 -16.31 9.90
N THR A 80 -0.58 -15.48 8.87
CA THR A 80 -1.70 -14.54 8.75
C THR A 80 -2.49 -14.80 7.47
N GLU A 81 -3.68 -14.21 7.40
CA GLU A 81 -4.31 -14.02 6.10
C GLU A 81 -3.49 -13.06 5.22
N SER A 82 -3.76 -13.07 3.91
CA SER A 82 -3.03 -12.26 2.94
C SER A 82 -3.35 -10.77 3.07
N GLY A 83 -2.30 -9.94 3.18
CA GLY A 83 -2.39 -8.48 3.13
C GLY A 83 -2.08 -7.97 1.72
N SER A 84 -2.73 -6.88 1.31
CA SER A 84 -2.29 -6.12 0.13
C SER A 84 -1.18 -5.13 0.49
N TYR A 85 -1.25 -4.55 1.70
CA TYR A 85 -0.24 -3.66 2.24
C TYR A 85 -0.05 -3.91 3.73
N TRP A 86 1.17 -3.64 4.19
CA TRP A 86 1.56 -3.70 5.59
C TRP A 86 2.05 -2.32 6.02
N VAL A 87 1.48 -1.78 7.10
CA VAL A 87 1.81 -0.45 7.62
C VAL A 87 2.37 -0.60 9.03
N TYR A 88 3.66 -0.32 9.18
CA TYR A 88 4.32 -0.20 10.46
C TYR A 88 3.91 1.13 11.09
N PHE A 89 3.31 1.09 12.26
CA PHE A 89 2.73 2.25 12.92
C PHE A 89 3.45 2.51 14.26
N GLN A 90 4.22 3.61 14.29
CA GLN A 90 4.91 4.12 15.48
C GLN A 90 5.67 3.07 16.29
N ASP A 91 6.29 2.09 15.61
CA ASP A 91 7.03 0.97 16.23
C ASP A 91 6.24 0.11 17.23
N LYS A 92 4.90 0.26 17.27
CA LYS A 92 4.01 -0.43 18.20
C LYS A 92 3.11 -1.45 17.52
N TYR A 93 2.59 -1.10 16.33
CA TYR A 93 1.57 -1.87 15.66
C TYR A 93 1.96 -2.16 14.21
N LEU A 94 1.53 -3.31 13.72
CA LEU A 94 1.60 -3.65 12.31
C LEU A 94 0.18 -3.83 11.75
N PHE A 95 -0.23 -2.93 10.87
CA PHE A 95 -1.53 -2.98 10.22
C PHE A 95 -1.46 -3.73 8.91
N ARG A 96 -2.40 -4.65 8.71
CA ARG A 96 -2.69 -5.32 7.45
C ARG A 96 -3.83 -4.59 6.76
N LEU A 97 -3.60 -4.09 5.55
CA LEU A 97 -4.64 -3.53 4.68
C LEU A 97 -4.94 -4.47 3.52
N VAL A 98 -6.23 -4.76 3.29
CA VAL A 98 -6.70 -5.62 2.20
C VAL A 98 -7.41 -4.78 1.16
N TYR A 99 -6.81 -4.69 -0.02
CA TYR A 99 -7.41 -4.07 -1.20
C TYR A 99 -8.40 -5.01 -1.87
N ASN A 100 -9.64 -4.56 -2.03
CA ASN A 100 -10.74 -5.38 -2.53
C ASN A 100 -11.28 -4.89 -3.90
N GLN A 101 -10.37 -4.63 -4.86
CA GLN A 101 -10.69 -4.33 -6.27
C GLN A 101 -11.78 -3.25 -6.47
N GLY A 102 -11.68 -2.15 -5.74
CA GLY A 102 -12.64 -1.03 -5.82
C GLY A 102 -13.84 -1.16 -4.88
N SER A 103 -13.97 -2.27 -4.13
CA SER A 103 -14.91 -2.42 -3.02
C SER A 103 -14.28 -2.00 -1.69
N ALA A 104 -15.10 -1.95 -0.64
CA ALA A 104 -14.63 -1.75 0.74
C ALA A 104 -13.54 -2.78 1.09
N GLY A 105 -12.47 -2.26 1.70
CA GLY A 105 -11.35 -3.07 2.16
C GLY A 105 -11.55 -3.60 3.57
N LEU A 106 -10.55 -4.32 4.05
CA LEU A 106 -10.45 -4.80 5.43
C LEU A 106 -9.13 -4.31 6.04
N SER A 107 -9.17 -3.93 7.31
CA SER A 107 -7.96 -3.65 8.09
C SER A 107 -7.98 -4.48 9.38
N SER A 108 -6.86 -5.12 9.68
CA SER A 108 -6.60 -5.79 10.97
C SER A 108 -5.20 -5.40 11.45
N SER A 109 -4.89 -5.63 12.73
CA SER A 109 -3.58 -5.25 13.26
C SER A 109 -2.99 -6.28 14.19
N TYR A 110 -1.67 -6.18 14.36
CA TYR A 110 -0.85 -7.09 15.14
C TYR A 110 0.08 -6.29 16.06
N ILE A 111 0.48 -6.91 17.16
CA ILE A 111 1.51 -6.41 18.08
C ILE A 111 2.57 -7.48 18.28
N LEU A 112 3.79 -7.04 18.54
CA LEU A 112 4.82 -7.88 19.16
C LEU A 112 4.59 -7.83 20.68
N ASN A 113 4.25 -8.96 21.30
CA ASN A 113 4.04 -9.00 22.74
C ASN A 113 5.37 -9.11 23.51
N ASP A 114 5.31 -8.99 24.83
CA ASP A 114 6.49 -9.05 25.71
C ASP A 114 7.24 -10.40 25.66
N LYS A 115 6.66 -11.43 25.04
CA LYS A 115 7.27 -12.76 24.82
C LYS A 115 7.92 -12.87 23.44
N GLY A 116 8.12 -11.76 22.73
CA GLY A 116 8.68 -11.75 21.38
C GLY A 116 7.81 -12.42 20.32
N SER A 117 6.51 -12.59 20.60
CA SER A 117 5.56 -13.26 19.69
C SER A 117 4.60 -12.27 19.06
N VAL A 118 4.38 -12.40 17.75
CA VAL A 118 3.41 -11.57 17.02
C VAL A 118 2.00 -12.10 17.22
N VAL A 119 1.12 -11.29 17.78
CA VAL A 119 -0.28 -11.64 18.06
C VAL A 119 -1.23 -10.63 17.40
N ALA A 120 -2.39 -11.11 16.94
CA ALA A 120 -3.43 -10.24 16.39
C ALA A 120 -4.12 -9.44 17.51
N ARG A 121 -4.50 -8.20 17.20
CA ARG A 121 -5.45 -7.42 18.02
C ARG A 121 -6.87 -7.84 17.68
N ASP A 122 -7.78 -7.61 18.62
CA ASP A 122 -9.15 -8.14 18.56
C ASP A 122 -10.00 -7.51 17.44
N ASN A 123 -9.70 -6.26 17.07
CA ASN A 123 -10.54 -5.50 16.16
C ASN A 123 -10.12 -5.64 14.69
N THR A 124 -11.16 -5.71 13.86
CA THR A 124 -11.08 -5.68 12.39
C THR A 124 -12.03 -4.62 11.87
N TYR A 125 -11.56 -3.82 10.91
CA TYR A 125 -12.26 -2.65 10.40
C TYR A 125 -12.63 -2.80 8.94
N LYS A 126 -13.89 -2.50 8.61
CA LYS A 126 -14.34 -2.39 7.22
C LYS A 126 -14.04 -0.98 6.72
N ILE A 127 -12.88 -0.79 6.12
CA ILE A 127 -12.45 0.48 5.55
C ILE A 127 -13.13 0.74 4.20
N LYS A 128 -13.28 2.01 3.82
CA LYS A 128 -13.70 2.36 2.45
C LYS A 128 -12.69 1.81 1.44
N ARG A 129 -13.08 1.76 0.17
CA ARG A 129 -12.10 1.47 -0.89
C ARG A 129 -10.96 2.50 -0.79
N PHE A 130 -9.74 2.08 -1.09
CA PHE A 130 -8.58 2.94 -1.00
C PHE A 130 -7.65 2.73 -2.21
N THR A 131 -6.97 3.80 -2.59
CA THR A 131 -5.93 3.84 -3.62
C THR A 131 -4.60 4.35 -3.07
N SER A 132 -4.63 4.96 -1.88
CA SER A 132 -3.50 5.51 -1.14
C SER A 132 -3.76 5.39 0.37
N TYR A 133 -2.71 5.43 1.18
CA TYR A 133 -2.76 5.36 2.62
C TYR A 133 -1.54 6.03 3.25
N GLY A 134 -1.59 6.24 4.56
CA GLY A 134 -0.46 6.67 5.38
C GLY A 134 -0.91 7.00 6.80
N THR A 135 -0.04 7.64 7.57
CA THR A 135 -0.24 7.84 9.01
C THR A 135 -0.15 9.32 9.37
N TYR A 136 -0.94 9.74 10.36
CA TYR A 136 -0.83 11.06 10.97
C TYR A 136 -1.24 11.00 12.43
N LYS A 137 -0.32 11.36 13.34
CA LYS A 137 -0.49 11.22 14.79
C LYS A 137 -0.99 9.81 15.09
N ASN A 138 -2.17 9.68 15.71
CA ASN A 138 -2.77 8.41 16.12
C ASN A 138 -3.63 7.76 15.03
N TYR A 139 -3.70 8.33 13.82
CA TYR A 139 -4.55 7.84 12.75
C TYR A 139 -3.78 7.07 11.68
N LEU A 140 -4.27 5.87 11.36
CA LEU A 140 -4.05 5.27 10.05
C LEU A 140 -5.14 5.78 9.11
N ILE A 141 -4.73 6.44 8.04
CA ILE A 141 -5.64 7.07 7.08
C ILE A 141 -5.54 6.37 5.74
N THR A 142 -6.68 6.04 5.14
CA THR A 142 -6.75 5.58 3.75
C THR A 142 -7.59 6.53 2.92
N SER A 143 -7.22 6.73 1.66
CA SER A 143 -7.90 7.64 0.74
C SER A 143 -8.20 6.97 -0.60
N SER A 144 -9.32 7.34 -1.19
CA SER A 144 -9.61 7.20 -2.62
C SER A 144 -10.56 8.30 -3.08
N THR A 145 -10.93 8.29 -4.36
CA THR A 145 -11.86 9.27 -4.95
C THR A 145 -13.05 8.59 -5.58
N GLY A 146 -14.28 9.03 -5.28
CA GLY A 146 -15.54 8.50 -5.83
C GLY A 146 -16.65 9.52 -5.96
N ASP A 147 -17.81 9.11 -6.46
CA ASP A 147 -18.98 9.98 -6.55
C ASP A 147 -19.47 10.39 -5.16
N LEU A 148 -19.84 11.66 -5.03
CA LEU A 148 -20.57 12.17 -3.87
C LEU A 148 -22.05 11.76 -3.93
N ALA A 149 -22.78 12.10 -2.87
CA ALA A 149 -24.18 11.74 -2.72
C ALA A 149 -25.12 12.54 -3.66
N GLU A 150 -26.34 12.03 -3.85
CA GLU A 150 -27.34 12.50 -4.82
C GLU A 150 -27.70 13.98 -4.67
N GLU A 151 -27.64 14.52 -3.45
CA GLU A 151 -27.87 15.93 -3.15
C GLU A 151 -26.86 16.89 -3.81
N HIS A 152 -25.72 16.39 -4.28
CA HIS A 152 -24.69 17.19 -4.95
C HIS A 152 -24.78 17.18 -6.48
N LYS A 153 -25.82 16.55 -7.07
CA LYS A 153 -25.98 16.52 -8.52
C LYS A 153 -26.08 17.92 -9.12
N ASP A 154 -25.48 18.09 -10.29
CA ASP A 154 -25.72 19.26 -11.13
C ASP A 154 -27.08 19.19 -11.84
N GLU A 155 -27.42 20.24 -12.59
CA GLU A 155 -28.64 20.31 -13.41
C GLU A 155 -28.72 19.26 -14.53
N HIS A 156 -27.61 18.59 -14.85
CA HIS A 156 -27.54 17.51 -15.83
C HIS A 156 -27.63 16.12 -15.19
N GLY A 157 -27.71 16.05 -13.86
CA GLY A 157 -27.78 14.82 -13.08
C GLY A 157 -26.42 14.14 -12.86
N TYR A 158 -25.30 14.83 -13.11
CA TYR A 158 -23.96 14.30 -12.86
C TYR A 158 -23.53 14.55 -11.42
N LEU A 159 -22.84 13.55 -10.85
CA LEU A 159 -22.32 13.63 -9.50
C LEU A 159 -20.87 14.16 -9.52
N PRO A 160 -20.54 15.14 -8.67
CA PRO A 160 -19.16 15.55 -8.48
C PRO A 160 -18.37 14.47 -7.75
N LYS A 161 -17.05 14.46 -7.96
CA LYS A 161 -16.14 13.55 -7.24
C LYS A 161 -15.74 14.10 -5.87
N GLY A 162 -15.72 13.24 -4.87
CA GLY A 162 -15.23 13.50 -3.52
C GLY A 162 -14.19 12.49 -3.05
N PHE A 163 -13.40 12.87 -2.04
CA PHE A 163 -12.52 11.95 -1.36
C PHE A 163 -13.31 11.04 -0.41
N LEU A 164 -12.92 9.77 -0.40
CA LEU A 164 -13.45 8.73 0.46
C LEU A 164 -12.38 8.37 1.49
N PHE A 165 -12.35 9.11 2.59
CA PHE A 165 -11.40 8.86 3.67
C PHE A 165 -11.91 7.77 4.62
N SER A 166 -10.99 6.97 5.14
CA SER A 166 -11.18 6.16 6.34
C SER A 166 -10.15 6.58 7.36
N TYR A 167 -10.61 6.86 8.58
CA TYR A 167 -9.80 7.23 9.72
C TYR A 167 -9.88 6.10 10.73
N LEU A 168 -8.75 5.46 10.99
CA LEU A 168 -8.64 4.47 12.05
C LEU A 168 -7.83 5.08 13.19
N ASP A 169 -8.49 5.41 14.29
CA ASP A 169 -7.82 5.80 15.52
C ASP A 169 -7.19 4.54 16.13
N VAL A 170 -5.87 4.47 16.09
CA VAL A 170 -5.10 3.27 16.43
C VAL A 170 -5.11 2.99 17.93
N GLU A 171 -5.12 4.03 18.75
CA GLU A 171 -5.06 3.93 20.21
C GLU A 171 -6.46 3.69 20.79
N GLN A 172 -7.48 4.38 20.24
CA GLN A 172 -8.88 4.17 20.67
C GLN A 172 -9.54 2.95 20.00
N GLU A 173 -8.90 2.36 18.99
CA GLU A 173 -9.45 1.26 18.19
C GLU A 173 -10.80 1.59 17.54
N THR A 174 -11.00 2.84 17.12
CA THR A 174 -12.26 3.30 16.51
C THR A 174 -12.12 3.62 15.03
N PHE A 175 -13.20 3.41 14.27
CA PHE A 175 -13.27 3.73 12.86
C PHE A 175 -14.18 4.94 12.62
N GLY A 176 -13.70 5.87 11.80
CA GLY A 176 -14.45 7.01 11.28
C GLY A 176 -14.26 7.19 9.78
N SER A 177 -15.07 8.07 9.21
CA SER A 177 -14.87 8.59 7.86
C SER A 177 -15.24 10.07 7.83
N ASN A 178 -14.97 10.75 6.71
CA ASN A 178 -15.36 12.15 6.57
C ASN A 178 -16.87 12.32 6.82
N GLU A 179 -17.21 13.12 7.84
CA GLU A 179 -18.60 13.44 8.21
C GLU A 179 -19.26 14.32 7.15
N GLU A 180 -18.50 15.31 6.67
CA GLU A 180 -18.89 16.19 5.58
C GLU A 180 -18.20 15.77 4.26
N PRO A 181 -18.83 16.08 3.10
CA PRO A 181 -18.22 15.87 1.80
C PRO A 181 -16.91 16.65 1.65
N VAL A 182 -15.80 15.96 1.36
CA VAL A 182 -14.55 16.61 0.95
C VAL A 182 -14.43 16.48 -0.56
N PHE A 183 -14.61 17.58 -1.28
CA PHE A 183 -14.59 17.58 -2.73
C PHE A 183 -13.18 17.28 -3.25
N SER A 184 -13.11 16.36 -4.20
CA SER A 184 -11.94 16.13 -5.04
C SER A 184 -12.10 16.76 -6.42
N GLU A 185 -13.34 17.08 -6.80
CA GLU A 185 -13.71 17.81 -8.01
C GLU A 185 -13.18 19.25 -7.95
N ASN A 186 -12.61 19.73 -9.05
CA ASN A 186 -12.03 21.07 -9.16
C ASN A 186 -11.04 21.43 -8.04
N TYR A 187 -10.37 20.42 -7.48
CA TYR A 187 -9.52 20.59 -6.29
C TYR A 187 -8.33 21.54 -6.53
N LEU A 188 -7.83 21.58 -7.76
CA LEU A 188 -6.71 22.42 -8.18
C LEU A 188 -7.15 23.70 -8.91
N GLY A 189 -8.46 23.97 -8.97
CA GLY A 189 -9.02 25.16 -9.64
C GLY A 189 -9.06 25.09 -11.18
N ASN A 190 -8.80 23.91 -11.76
CA ASN A 190 -8.75 23.70 -13.21
C ASN A 190 -9.88 22.79 -13.75
N GLY A 191 -10.89 22.50 -12.91
CA GLY A 191 -12.04 21.66 -13.20
C GLY A 191 -11.78 20.15 -13.06
N GLU A 192 -10.53 19.71 -13.06
CA GLU A 192 -10.20 18.29 -12.93
C GLU A 192 -10.46 17.79 -11.51
N TYR A 193 -10.92 16.55 -11.41
CA TYR A 193 -10.92 15.87 -10.13
C TYR A 193 -9.54 15.23 -9.86
N VAL A 194 -9.22 15.06 -8.59
CA VAL A 194 -7.93 14.48 -8.18
C VAL A 194 -8.12 13.21 -7.34
N THR A 195 -7.06 12.41 -7.26
CA THR A 195 -6.88 11.42 -6.19
C THR A 195 -5.59 11.72 -5.43
N LEU A 196 -5.50 11.33 -4.17
CA LEU A 196 -4.29 11.56 -3.37
C LEU A 196 -3.32 10.39 -3.51
N ALA A 197 -2.02 10.70 -3.56
CA ALA A 197 -0.92 9.74 -3.50
C ALA A 197 -0.03 10.03 -2.29
N GLY A 198 0.03 9.06 -1.37
CA GLY A 198 0.68 9.18 -0.07
C GLY A 198 -0.07 10.06 0.94
N ILE A 199 0.13 9.75 2.22
CA ILE A 199 -0.27 10.59 3.36
C ILE A 199 0.93 10.57 4.30
N LEU A 200 1.79 11.59 4.18
CA LEU A 200 3.03 11.69 4.92
C LEU A 200 2.88 12.69 6.05
N GLU A 201 3.02 12.23 7.30
CA GLU A 201 3.24 13.13 8.42
C GLU A 201 4.70 13.64 8.42
N SER A 202 4.86 14.96 8.54
CA SER A 202 6.16 15.58 8.81
C SER A 202 5.94 16.94 9.45
N ASN A 203 6.76 17.32 10.44
CA ASN A 203 6.69 18.62 11.12
C ASN A 203 5.27 18.98 11.62
N GLY A 204 4.50 17.99 12.10
CA GLY A 204 3.13 18.16 12.59
C GLY A 204 2.07 18.43 11.52
N LYS A 205 2.43 18.33 10.24
CA LYS A 205 1.56 18.52 9.08
C LYS A 205 1.43 17.24 8.27
N ILE A 206 0.43 17.20 7.40
CA ILE A 206 0.28 16.15 6.40
C ILE A 206 0.70 16.68 5.04
N TYR A 207 1.50 15.91 4.33
CA TYR A 207 1.86 16.15 2.95
C TYR A 207 1.31 15.03 2.07
N SER A 208 0.63 15.40 0.98
CA SER A 208 0.11 14.46 -0.01
C SER A 208 0.29 15.03 -1.42
N ALA A 209 0.34 14.17 -2.42
CA ALA A 209 0.36 14.57 -3.81
C ALA A 209 -1.04 14.43 -4.45
N PRO A 210 -1.72 15.54 -4.78
CA PRO A 210 -2.93 15.50 -5.60
C PRO A 210 -2.58 15.13 -7.04
N ILE A 211 -3.14 14.03 -7.52
CA ILE A 211 -2.93 13.50 -8.87
C ILE A 211 -4.19 13.79 -9.69
N PRO A 212 -4.12 14.72 -10.68
CA PRO A 212 -5.26 15.02 -11.50
C PRO A 212 -5.62 13.85 -12.41
N MET A 213 -6.92 13.58 -12.50
CA MET A 213 -7.47 12.39 -13.14
C MET A 213 -8.18 12.69 -14.47
N GLY A 214 -8.31 13.97 -14.82
CA GLY A 214 -9.11 14.46 -15.92
C GLY A 214 -10.43 15.07 -15.44
N LEU A 215 -11.38 15.27 -16.35
CA LEU A 215 -12.69 15.84 -16.05
C LEU A 215 -13.73 14.73 -15.94
N SER A 216 -14.47 14.72 -14.82
CA SER A 216 -15.71 13.96 -14.71
C SER A 216 -16.79 14.56 -15.64
N GLN A 217 -17.93 13.88 -15.81
CA GLN A 217 -19.06 14.48 -16.55
C GLN A 217 -19.51 15.81 -15.91
N TYR A 218 -19.46 15.88 -14.58
CA TYR A 218 -19.70 17.11 -13.82
C TYR A 218 -18.67 18.19 -14.17
N GLY A 219 -17.36 17.87 -14.13
CA GLY A 219 -16.29 18.81 -14.48
C GLY A 219 -16.33 19.30 -15.93
N VAL A 220 -16.75 18.46 -16.87
CA VAL A 220 -16.94 18.85 -18.29
C VAL A 220 -18.08 19.85 -18.48
N LYS A 221 -19.14 19.78 -17.67
CA LYS A 221 -20.28 20.70 -17.75
C LYS A 221 -20.15 21.93 -16.88
N ALA A 222 -19.31 21.87 -15.85
CA ALA A 222 -19.10 22.95 -14.91
C ALA A 222 -18.82 24.29 -15.62
N GLU A 223 -19.57 25.31 -15.21
CA GLU A 223 -19.42 26.70 -15.68
C GLU A 223 -19.42 26.83 -17.21
N GLY A 224 -20.36 26.14 -17.87
CA GLY A 224 -20.52 26.18 -19.33
C GLY A 224 -19.39 25.49 -20.10
N GLY A 225 -18.65 24.59 -19.45
CA GLY A 225 -17.55 23.83 -20.06
C GLY A 225 -16.23 24.57 -20.16
N LYS A 226 -16.05 25.69 -19.42
CA LYS A 226 -14.84 26.51 -19.48
C LYS A 226 -13.53 25.75 -19.15
N TYR A 227 -13.63 24.62 -18.46
CA TYR A 227 -12.49 23.80 -18.03
C TYR A 227 -12.02 22.79 -19.10
N VAL A 228 -12.78 22.61 -20.17
CA VAL A 228 -12.40 21.76 -21.30
C VAL A 228 -11.41 22.53 -22.18
N LYS A 229 -10.16 22.04 -22.23
CA LYS A 229 -9.10 22.62 -23.08
C LYS A 229 -8.99 21.90 -24.43
N TYR A 230 -9.23 20.59 -24.42
CA TYR A 230 -9.12 19.73 -25.59
C TYR A 230 -10.44 19.00 -25.83
N ASP A 231 -11.36 19.67 -26.52
CA ASP A 231 -12.73 19.19 -26.76
C ASP A 231 -12.76 17.83 -27.49
N ASP A 232 -11.78 17.60 -28.37
CA ASP A 232 -11.61 16.34 -29.12
C ASP A 232 -11.27 15.13 -28.25
N LEU A 233 -10.80 15.35 -27.02
CA LEU A 233 -10.48 14.28 -26.06
C LEU A 233 -11.68 13.86 -25.19
N VAL A 234 -12.76 14.66 -25.19
CA VAL A 234 -14.01 14.33 -24.48
C VAL A 234 -14.64 13.08 -25.10
N LYS A 235 -14.98 12.11 -24.26
CA LYS A 235 -15.45 10.80 -24.72
C LYS A 235 -16.83 10.89 -25.35
N THR A 236 -16.95 10.46 -26.60
CA THR A 236 -18.22 10.49 -27.35
C THR A 236 -19.12 9.28 -27.10
N LYS A 237 -18.56 8.24 -26.46
CA LYS A 237 -19.24 6.99 -26.06
C LYS A 237 -18.64 6.45 -24.77
N ASP A 238 -19.39 5.61 -24.08
CA ASP A 238 -18.87 4.79 -22.97
C ASP A 238 -17.78 3.83 -23.47
N GLY A 239 -16.81 3.50 -22.62
CA GLY A 239 -15.73 2.59 -22.98
C GLY A 239 -14.79 2.23 -21.83
N GLY A 240 -13.73 1.51 -22.18
CA GLY A 240 -12.74 1.01 -21.22
C GLY A 240 -13.21 -0.22 -20.44
N THR A 241 -12.31 -0.78 -19.63
CA THR A 241 -12.59 -1.94 -18.77
C THR A 241 -11.93 -1.76 -17.41
N ALA A 242 -12.55 -2.32 -16.37
CA ALA A 242 -12.08 -2.26 -14.99
C ALA A 242 -11.68 -0.83 -14.58
N SER A 243 -10.43 -0.63 -14.15
CA SER A 243 -9.90 0.64 -13.66
C SER A 243 -9.67 1.71 -14.72
N SER A 244 -9.89 1.39 -16.00
CA SER A 244 -9.81 2.32 -17.14
C SER A 244 -11.18 2.58 -17.77
N SER A 245 -12.27 2.15 -17.12
CA SER A 245 -13.62 2.42 -17.60
C SER A 245 -13.96 3.90 -17.49
N TYR A 246 -14.73 4.39 -18.46
CA TYR A 246 -15.15 5.79 -18.56
C TYR A 246 -16.53 5.91 -19.20
N LYS A 247 -17.18 7.04 -18.93
CA LYS A 247 -18.49 7.40 -19.46
C LYS A 247 -18.39 8.41 -20.59
N LYS A 248 -19.37 8.37 -21.50
CA LYS A 248 -19.59 9.44 -22.48
C LYS A 248 -19.68 10.79 -21.75
N GLY A 249 -18.94 11.78 -22.23
CA GLY A 249 -18.88 13.11 -21.65
C GLY A 249 -17.83 13.30 -20.56
N GLU A 250 -17.00 12.29 -20.27
CA GLU A 250 -15.80 12.45 -19.44
C GLU A 250 -14.58 12.81 -20.30
N LEU A 251 -13.55 13.40 -19.68
CA LEU A 251 -12.21 13.53 -20.24
C LEU A 251 -11.26 12.73 -19.34
N GLN A 252 -10.67 11.68 -19.88
CA GLN A 252 -9.74 10.81 -19.15
C GLN A 252 -8.32 11.38 -19.22
N TRP A 253 -7.61 11.27 -18.08
CA TRP A 253 -6.26 11.78 -17.87
C TRP A 253 -6.18 13.30 -17.75
N THR A 254 -5.14 13.75 -17.07
CA THR A 254 -4.93 15.18 -16.89
C THR A 254 -4.65 15.89 -18.21
N GLN A 255 -5.24 17.07 -18.36
CA GLN A 255 -4.93 18.05 -19.40
C GLN A 255 -3.63 18.81 -19.10
N TYR A 256 -3.03 18.61 -17.92
CA TYR A 256 -1.85 19.30 -17.38
C TYR A 256 -0.74 18.28 -17.00
N PRO A 257 -0.22 17.49 -17.95
CA PRO A 257 0.75 16.42 -17.65
C PRO A 257 2.12 16.93 -17.18
N ASN A 258 2.38 18.24 -17.28
CA ASN A 258 3.61 18.91 -16.89
C ASN A 258 3.49 19.65 -15.55
N GLU A 259 2.52 19.30 -14.70
CA GLU A 259 2.28 19.97 -13.42
C GLU A 259 2.22 18.99 -12.25
N ALA A 260 3.17 19.10 -11.34
CA ALA A 260 3.15 18.37 -10.09
C ALA A 260 2.67 19.26 -8.95
N TRP A 261 1.88 18.65 -8.07
CA TRP A 261 1.24 19.33 -6.95
C TRP A 261 1.56 18.65 -5.64
N VAL A 262 1.65 19.46 -4.59
CA VAL A 262 1.74 19.01 -3.20
C VAL A 262 0.68 19.75 -2.40
N ALA A 263 -0.17 19.01 -1.71
CA ALA A 263 -1.13 19.54 -0.75
C ALA A 263 -0.56 19.37 0.67
N VAL A 264 -0.61 20.44 1.46
CA VAL A 264 -0.21 20.45 2.86
C VAL A 264 -1.44 20.72 3.71
N TYR A 265 -1.69 19.87 4.71
CA TYR A 265 -2.82 19.97 5.63
C TYR A 265 -2.34 20.10 7.07
N ASP A 266 -3.15 20.75 7.90
CA ASP A 266 -2.86 20.98 9.31
C ASP A 266 -3.37 19.88 10.23
N ASP A 267 -4.35 19.08 9.80
CA ASP A 267 -4.97 18.03 10.60
C ASP A 267 -5.42 16.81 9.77
N GLU A 268 -5.89 15.76 10.46
CA GLU A 268 -6.35 14.50 9.89
C GLU A 268 -7.57 14.62 8.97
N LYS A 269 -8.31 15.73 9.03
CA LYS A 269 -9.54 15.90 8.24
C LYS A 269 -9.24 16.11 6.75
N LEU A 270 -7.99 16.48 6.43
CA LEU A 270 -7.52 16.66 5.05
C LEU A 270 -8.35 17.70 4.27
N THR A 271 -8.83 18.72 4.98
CA THR A 271 -9.59 19.85 4.43
C THR A 271 -8.69 21.07 4.30
N THR A 272 -9.10 22.04 3.47
CA THR A 272 -8.43 23.35 3.32
C THR A 272 -6.90 23.27 3.10
N PRO A 273 -6.43 22.56 2.06
CA PRO A 273 -5.01 22.41 1.79
C PRO A 273 -4.33 23.76 1.48
N LYS A 274 -3.06 23.87 1.85
CA LYS A 274 -2.13 24.75 1.13
C LYS A 274 -1.57 23.99 -0.07
N LEU A 275 -1.84 24.48 -1.28
CA LEU A 275 -1.38 23.88 -2.52
C LEU A 275 -0.07 24.50 -2.99
N MET A 276 0.89 23.65 -3.36
CA MET A 276 2.17 24.02 -3.96
C MET A 276 2.26 23.36 -5.33
N LYS A 277 2.75 24.11 -6.32
CA LYS A 277 2.87 23.68 -7.73
C LYS A 277 4.31 23.77 -8.20
N THR A 278 4.71 22.83 -9.05
CA THR A 278 5.93 22.90 -9.85
C THR A 278 5.67 22.36 -11.25
N ASP A 279 6.38 22.90 -12.24
CA ASP A 279 6.38 22.45 -13.63
C ASP A 279 7.67 21.70 -14.02
N LYS A 280 8.56 21.48 -13.05
CA LYS A 280 9.85 20.80 -13.26
C LYS A 280 9.73 19.27 -13.39
N ILE A 281 8.61 18.72 -12.95
CA ILE A 281 8.28 17.28 -13.00
C ILE A 281 6.79 17.12 -13.36
N SER A 282 6.38 15.92 -13.79
CA SER A 282 5.00 15.66 -14.23
C SER A 282 4.04 15.47 -13.06
N TYR A 283 3.96 14.29 -12.46
CA TYR A 283 3.13 14.04 -11.28
C TYR A 283 3.88 13.23 -10.23
N ALA A 284 3.58 13.54 -8.97
CA ALA A 284 4.26 13.01 -7.79
C ALA A 284 3.65 11.68 -7.32
N CYS A 285 3.65 10.67 -8.19
CA CYS A 285 3.07 9.37 -7.89
C CYS A 285 3.66 8.25 -8.74
N GLY A 286 3.88 7.09 -8.13
CA GLY A 286 4.06 5.84 -8.87
C GLY A 286 2.69 5.22 -9.15
N ARG A 287 2.45 4.73 -10.37
CA ARG A 287 1.13 4.17 -10.72
C ARG A 287 1.24 2.76 -11.25
N TYR A 288 0.59 1.82 -10.57
CA TYR A 288 0.36 0.47 -11.06
C TYR A 288 -1.14 0.15 -10.99
N ARG A 289 -1.74 -0.09 -12.15
CA ARG A 289 -3.19 -0.33 -12.28
C ARG A 289 -3.99 0.82 -11.63
N SER A 290 -4.75 0.53 -10.57
CA SER A 290 -5.60 1.47 -9.84
C SER A 290 -4.90 2.15 -8.65
N GLN A 291 -3.68 1.75 -8.33
CA GLN A 291 -2.99 2.19 -7.11
C GLN A 291 -2.09 3.39 -7.39
N TYR A 292 -2.10 4.32 -6.45
CA TYR A 292 -1.36 5.57 -6.50
C TYR A 292 -0.35 5.59 -5.37
N TYR A 293 0.86 5.14 -5.66
CA TYR A 293 1.92 4.96 -4.68
C TYR A 293 2.57 6.28 -4.29
N GLN A 294 2.81 6.39 -2.99
CA GLN A 294 3.52 7.49 -2.38
C GLN A 294 4.91 7.66 -2.98
N THR A 295 5.22 8.89 -3.36
CA THR A 295 6.55 9.32 -3.78
C THR A 295 6.95 10.63 -3.09
N ILE A 296 6.30 10.90 -1.95
CA ILE A 296 6.58 12.01 -1.06
C ILE A 296 7.18 11.45 0.22
N TRP A 297 8.35 11.94 0.62
CA TRP A 297 9.11 11.41 1.75
C TRP A 297 9.82 12.53 2.50
N ALA A 298 9.85 12.42 3.83
CA ALA A 298 10.60 13.33 4.68
C ALA A 298 12.01 12.77 4.89
N ALA A 299 12.99 13.66 4.95
CA ALA A 299 14.32 13.37 5.46
C ALA A 299 14.44 13.80 6.93
N ASP A 300 15.45 13.27 7.63
CA ASP A 300 15.67 13.51 9.07
C ASP A 300 15.90 14.99 9.41
N ASN A 301 16.32 15.80 8.43
CA ASN A 301 16.50 17.24 8.59
C ASN A 301 15.20 18.04 8.48
N GLY A 302 14.05 17.38 8.29
CA GLY A 302 12.73 18.00 8.17
C GLY A 302 12.36 18.43 6.75
N ASP A 303 13.24 18.24 5.77
CA ASP A 303 12.92 18.51 4.36
C ASP A 303 11.98 17.43 3.82
N VAL A 304 11.01 17.85 2.99
CA VAL A 304 10.10 16.94 2.29
C VAL A 304 10.45 16.92 0.81
N TYR A 305 10.78 15.73 0.32
CA TYR A 305 11.13 15.47 -1.07
C TYR A 305 9.97 14.85 -1.81
N VAL A 306 9.86 15.18 -3.10
CA VAL A 306 8.82 14.69 -3.99
C VAL A 306 9.45 14.20 -5.28
N PHE A 307 9.10 12.99 -5.68
CA PHE A 307 9.67 12.33 -6.85
C PHE A 307 8.60 12.04 -7.89
N SER A 308 8.97 12.12 -9.18
CA SER A 308 8.12 11.67 -10.27
C SER A 308 8.78 10.48 -10.96
N PRO A 309 8.40 9.24 -10.60
CA PRO A 309 9.01 8.07 -11.19
C PRO A 309 8.47 7.83 -12.61
N SER A 310 9.34 7.41 -13.52
CA SER A 310 8.96 6.98 -14.86
C SER A 310 8.38 5.56 -14.83
N TYR A 311 7.25 5.36 -14.15
CA TYR A 311 6.62 4.04 -13.94
C TYR A 311 6.24 3.34 -15.26
N ALA A 312 6.00 4.11 -16.33
CA ALA A 312 5.75 3.59 -17.67
C ALA A 312 6.92 2.79 -18.29
N LYS A 313 8.13 2.88 -17.73
CA LYS A 313 9.31 2.13 -18.18
C LYS A 313 9.59 0.86 -17.35
N THR A 314 8.81 0.63 -16.30
CA THR A 314 9.03 -0.47 -15.33
C THR A 314 8.10 -1.67 -15.58
N MET A 315 7.27 -1.60 -16.63
CA MET A 315 6.43 -2.70 -17.14
C MET A 315 6.97 -3.19 -18.48
#